data_AF-A0A098S8Z5-F1
#
_entry.id   AF-A0A098S8Z5-F1
#
_cell.length_a   1.000
_cell.length_b   1.000
_cell.length_c   1.000
_cell.angle_alpha   90.00
_cell.angle_beta   90.00
_cell.angle_gamma   90.00
#
_symmetry.space_group_name_H-M   'P 1'
#
loop_
_entity.id
_entity.type
_entity.pdbx_description
1 polymer ?
#
loop_
_entity_poly.entity_id
_entity_poly.type
_entity_poly.pdbx_seq_one_letter_code
_entity_poly.pdbx_strand_id
1 'polypeptide(L)'
;MFRNCLAFSLFAALLIAFQACSPAVAPEVYQAAPPSTSVFRDTLPFEFREGFIVVRARLNDKSMPLDFIWDSGAAVSTISQATREYLGLPNSIQAGAVTTLDSFHLSDITFPSVPVEIVNYDGYAAPKCIAEAGVIGANIIRHCNWYIDFDQQLLIFSDLAQILPAPSAVHTLPFKPTPYGQPELRIATAAMGKAKAIASIGQSGPVRISSKQLPDAGTMIYDRAVVDRFASDIDTAVVFENTGIQMGGLNFQGTLKVQSGRQNQIGNALWAQYNLALNFKEANIQLSPRAEAPTPDFSLPKLGWMPHFTPKSDLTVGFIVVGSPAWEAGLRMGDVINQIDRRASPGWYNDYCAYLSSVQAQFGAPEQMQVFKNGSKQPILLSVKAQP
;
A
#
# COMPACT_ATOMS: atom_id res chain seq x y z
N MET A 1 1.22 -73.01 1.34
CA MET A 1 1.14 -71.97 0.28
C MET A 1 0.42 -70.77 0.87
N PHE A 2 1.13 -69.66 1.01
CA PHE A 2 0.69 -68.39 1.59
C PHE A 2 -0.08 -67.51 0.59
N ARG A 3 -1.01 -66.70 1.12
CA ARG A 3 -1.42 -65.30 0.78
C ARG A 3 -2.96 -65.17 0.84
N ASN A 4 -3.55 -64.76 1.97
CA ASN A 4 -3.67 -63.43 2.60
C ASN A 4 -4.57 -62.43 1.85
N CYS A 5 -5.74 -62.17 2.46
CA CYS A 5 -6.36 -60.85 2.55
C CYS A 5 -5.36 -59.85 3.15
N LEU A 6 -5.22 -58.65 2.58
CA LEU A 6 -5.00 -57.38 3.29
C LEU A 6 -4.79 -56.22 2.31
N ALA A 7 -5.38 -55.08 2.69
CA ALA A 7 -4.94 -53.72 2.43
C ALA A 7 -4.79 -53.26 0.97
N PHE A 8 -5.82 -52.57 0.45
CA PHE A 8 -5.55 -51.49 -0.50
C PHE A 8 -5.15 -50.25 0.32
N SER A 9 -3.84 -50.00 0.27
CA SER A 9 -3.13 -48.95 0.98
C SER A 9 -3.67 -47.55 0.68
N LEU A 10 -3.70 -46.75 1.74
CA LEU A 10 -3.48 -45.31 1.71
C LEU A 10 -2.40 -44.98 0.66
N PHE A 11 -2.74 -44.17 -0.34
CA PHE A 11 -1.76 -43.39 -1.07
C PHE A 11 -2.07 -41.91 -0.89
N ALA A 12 -1.31 -41.35 0.05
CA ALA A 12 -0.78 -39.99 0.08
C ALA A 12 -1.71 -38.85 -0.35
N ALA A 13 -2.40 -38.30 0.65
CA ALA A 13 -2.59 -36.85 0.73
C ALA A 13 -1.21 -36.18 0.72
N LEU A 14 -0.82 -35.60 -0.42
CA LEU A 14 0.33 -34.70 -0.49
C LEU A 14 0.18 -33.76 -1.70
N LEU A 15 -0.52 -32.65 -1.49
CA LEU A 15 -0.33 -31.39 -2.21
C LEU A 15 -0.96 -30.26 -1.36
N ILE A 16 -0.55 -30.25 -0.08
CA ILE A 16 -0.56 -29.01 0.70
C ILE A 16 0.68 -28.27 0.22
N ALA A 17 0.49 -27.35 -0.73
CA ALA A 17 1.48 -26.31 -0.96
C ALA A 17 1.49 -25.45 0.31
N PHE A 18 2.37 -25.83 1.24
CA PHE A 18 2.80 -25.01 2.35
C PHE A 18 3.28 -23.67 1.79
N GLN A 19 2.43 -22.64 1.83
CA GLN A 19 2.93 -21.33 2.24
C GLN A 19 2.95 -21.32 3.76
N ALA A 20 3.86 -22.16 4.28
CA ALA A 20 4.34 -22.02 5.63
C ALA A 20 4.91 -20.62 5.75
N CYS A 21 4.45 -19.91 6.78
CA CYS A 21 5.09 -18.76 7.41
C CYS A 21 6.56 -18.62 6.97
N SER A 22 6.86 -17.71 6.03
CA SER A 22 8.25 -17.36 5.76
C SER A 22 8.89 -17.02 7.10
N PRO A 23 9.98 -17.68 7.50
CA PRO A 23 10.63 -17.35 8.77
C PRO A 23 10.92 -15.86 8.76
N ALA A 24 10.56 -15.17 9.85
CA ALA A 24 10.85 -13.76 9.98
C ALA A 24 12.35 -13.55 9.73
N VAL A 25 12.68 -12.82 8.67
CA VAL A 25 14.07 -12.54 8.30
C VAL A 25 14.69 -11.76 9.45
N ALA A 26 15.84 -12.21 9.93
CA ALA A 26 16.56 -11.58 11.03
C ALA A 26 16.80 -10.07 10.74
N PRO A 27 16.49 -9.14 11.67
CA PRO A 27 16.65 -7.70 11.46
C PRO A 27 18.05 -7.28 10.99
N GLU A 28 19.07 -8.04 11.37
CA GLU A 28 20.46 -7.88 10.97
C GLU A 28 20.65 -7.91 9.46
N VAL A 29 19.83 -8.69 8.74
CA VAL A 29 19.86 -8.79 7.26
C VAL A 29 19.42 -7.47 6.62
N TYR A 30 18.58 -6.68 7.29
CA TYR A 30 18.05 -5.40 6.79
C TYR A 30 18.83 -4.19 7.34
N GLN A 31 20.00 -4.39 7.94
CA GLN A 31 20.81 -3.28 8.42
C GLN A 31 21.58 -2.61 7.27
N ALA A 32 21.14 -1.43 6.85
CA ALA A 32 21.94 -0.55 6.00
C ALA A 32 22.90 0.28 6.86
N ALA A 33 24.02 0.69 6.27
CA ALA A 33 24.92 1.65 6.88
C ALA A 33 24.30 3.06 6.89
N PRO A 34 24.66 3.91 7.87
CA PRO A 34 24.30 5.33 7.81
C PRO A 34 24.94 6.03 6.60
N PRO A 35 24.46 7.22 6.22
CA PRO A 35 25.06 8.03 5.16
C PRO A 35 26.57 8.23 5.34
N SER A 36 27.30 8.30 4.22
CA SER A 36 28.75 8.57 4.24
C SER A 36 29.10 9.96 4.79
N THR A 37 28.19 10.93 4.63
CA THR A 37 28.32 12.28 5.17
C THR A 37 27.71 12.33 6.58
N SER A 38 28.49 12.75 7.58
CA SER A 38 28.07 12.73 8.98
C SER A 38 27.27 13.95 9.44
N VAL A 39 27.42 15.09 8.76
CA VAL A 39 26.71 16.34 9.05
C VAL A 39 26.16 16.89 7.74
N PHE A 40 24.84 16.91 7.60
CA PHE A 40 24.21 17.42 6.39
C PHE A 40 22.76 17.82 6.64
N ARG A 41 22.28 18.69 5.76
CA ARG A 41 20.86 18.95 5.52
C ARG A 41 20.69 19.12 4.02
N ASP A 42 19.74 18.42 3.45
CA ASP A 42 19.48 18.42 2.01
C ASP A 42 17.96 18.44 1.75
N THR A 43 17.60 18.76 0.51
CA THR A 43 16.22 18.86 0.05
C THR A 43 16.07 18.09 -1.26
N LEU A 44 15.04 17.25 -1.33
CA LEU A 44 14.71 16.44 -2.50
C LEU A 44 13.24 16.71 -2.89
N PRO A 45 12.93 17.04 -4.16
CA PRO A 45 11.55 17.10 -4.61
C PRO A 45 10.92 15.70 -4.64
N PHE A 46 9.62 15.63 -4.40
CA PHE A 46 8.84 14.41 -4.61
C PHE A 46 7.62 14.68 -5.49
N GLU A 47 7.07 13.62 -6.06
CA GLU A 47 5.78 13.66 -6.74
C GLU A 47 4.76 12.88 -5.92
N PHE A 48 3.61 13.50 -5.62
CA PHE A 48 2.51 12.81 -4.93
C PHE A 48 1.62 12.10 -5.95
N ARG A 49 1.95 10.85 -6.30
CA ARG A 49 1.25 10.06 -7.32
C ARG A 49 0.32 9.04 -6.69
N GLU A 50 -0.98 9.14 -6.93
CA GLU A 50 -1.99 8.16 -6.46
C GLU A 50 -1.95 7.91 -4.93
N GLY A 51 -1.58 8.94 -4.14
CA GLY A 51 -1.42 8.86 -2.68
C GLY A 51 -0.04 8.41 -2.19
N PHE A 52 0.90 8.13 -3.10
CA PHE A 52 2.27 7.73 -2.78
C PHE A 52 3.24 8.91 -2.90
N ILE A 53 4.23 8.96 -2.01
CA ILE A 53 5.37 9.86 -2.15
C ILE A 53 6.38 9.16 -3.07
N VAL A 54 6.59 9.71 -4.26
CA VAL A 54 7.55 9.19 -5.23
C VAL A 54 8.77 10.11 -5.29
N VAL A 55 9.94 9.53 -5.06
CA VAL A 55 11.22 10.25 -5.07
C VAL A 55 12.16 9.66 -6.09
N ARG A 56 13.13 10.46 -6.54
CA ARG A 56 14.17 10.03 -7.47
C ARG A 56 15.47 9.70 -6.75
N ALA A 57 16.04 8.54 -7.07
CA ALA A 57 17.30 8.08 -6.49
C ALA A 57 18.21 7.47 -7.55
N ARG A 58 19.53 7.61 -7.37
CA ARG A 58 20.54 6.90 -8.18
C ARG A 58 21.08 5.71 -7.40
N LEU A 59 21.45 4.65 -8.10
CA LEU A 59 21.92 3.40 -7.51
C LEU A 59 23.31 3.05 -8.04
N ASN A 60 24.21 2.62 -7.16
CA ASN A 60 25.59 2.27 -7.51
C ASN A 60 26.24 3.40 -8.34
N ASP A 61 26.94 3.03 -9.42
CA ASP A 61 27.60 3.93 -10.37
C ASP A 61 26.66 4.48 -11.45
N LYS A 62 25.35 4.15 -11.41
CA LYS A 62 24.40 4.55 -12.45
C LYS A 62 24.00 6.02 -12.30
N SER A 63 24.15 6.77 -13.38
CA SER A 63 23.85 8.20 -13.41
C SER A 63 22.34 8.50 -13.54
N MET A 64 21.57 7.63 -14.17
CA MET A 64 20.12 7.82 -14.35
C MET A 64 19.41 7.67 -13.00
N PRO A 65 18.69 8.71 -12.51
CA PRO A 65 17.81 8.55 -11.37
C PRO A 65 16.59 7.70 -11.75
N LEU A 66 16.15 6.86 -10.83
CA LEU A 66 14.95 6.03 -10.96
C LEU A 66 13.91 6.45 -9.93
N ASP A 67 12.63 6.21 -10.24
CA ASP A 67 11.51 6.56 -9.37
C ASP A 67 11.26 5.45 -8.33
N PHE A 68 11.25 5.84 -7.05
CA PHE A 68 10.99 4.97 -5.90
C PHE A 68 9.82 5.47 -5.07
N ILE A 69 8.99 4.56 -4.56
CA ILE A 69 8.07 4.90 -3.46
C ILE A 69 8.90 5.09 -2.19
N TRP A 70 8.75 6.21 -1.50
CA TRP A 70 9.36 6.43 -0.19
C TRP A 70 8.41 5.92 0.91
N ASP A 71 8.74 4.81 1.58
CA ASP A 71 7.85 4.15 2.55
C ASP A 71 8.53 3.77 3.87
N SER A 72 8.31 4.60 4.89
CA SER A 72 8.71 4.31 6.28
C SER A 72 8.04 3.05 6.86
N GLY A 73 6.97 2.56 6.22
CA GLY A 73 6.25 1.34 6.55
C GLY A 73 6.89 0.08 6.01
N ALA A 74 7.80 0.14 5.03
CA ALA A 74 8.54 -1.01 4.53
C ALA A 74 9.76 -1.29 5.42
N ALA A 75 9.97 -2.54 5.86
CA ALA A 75 11.10 -2.88 6.73
C ALA A 75 12.46 -2.78 6.00
N VAL A 76 12.47 -3.18 4.72
CA VAL A 76 13.64 -3.17 3.85
C VAL A 76 13.29 -2.45 2.55
N SER A 77 14.28 -1.80 1.96
CA SER A 77 14.15 -1.25 0.62
C SER A 77 14.05 -2.39 -0.39
N THR A 78 13.33 -2.18 -1.48
CA THR A 78 13.15 -3.17 -2.54
C THR A 78 13.61 -2.60 -3.87
N ILE A 79 14.06 -3.47 -4.77
CA ILE A 79 14.25 -3.13 -6.18
C ILE A 79 13.54 -4.15 -7.06
N SER A 80 12.96 -3.70 -8.17
CA SER A 80 12.32 -4.60 -9.12
C SER A 80 13.34 -5.47 -9.87
N GLN A 81 12.88 -6.57 -10.47
CA GLN A 81 13.71 -7.37 -11.37
C GLN A 81 14.29 -6.54 -12.53
N ALA A 82 13.53 -5.59 -13.09
CA ALA A 82 14.00 -4.70 -14.14
C ALA A 82 15.14 -3.79 -13.63
N THR A 83 15.02 -3.25 -12.41
CA THR A 83 16.11 -2.48 -11.78
C THR A 83 17.35 -3.33 -11.54
N ARG A 84 17.20 -4.58 -11.07
CA ARG A 84 18.30 -5.53 -10.91
C ARG A 84 19.05 -5.75 -12.23
N GLU A 85 18.32 -5.92 -13.33
CA GLU A 85 18.89 -6.09 -14.67
C GLU A 85 19.60 -4.83 -15.16
N TYR A 86 18.98 -3.66 -14.98
CA TYR A 86 19.58 -2.36 -15.30
C TYR A 86 20.91 -2.13 -14.55
N LEU A 87 20.97 -2.55 -13.30
CA LEU A 87 22.19 -2.51 -12.48
C LEU A 87 23.26 -3.52 -12.91
N GLY A 88 22.92 -4.51 -13.73
CA GLY A 88 23.81 -5.61 -14.12
C GLY A 88 24.07 -6.61 -13.00
N LEU A 89 23.16 -6.71 -12.01
CA LEU A 89 23.31 -7.67 -10.91
C LEU A 89 23.04 -9.11 -11.40
N PRO A 90 23.69 -10.13 -10.80
CA PRO A 90 23.56 -11.51 -11.26
C PRO A 90 22.11 -12.02 -11.31
N ASN A 91 21.75 -12.71 -12.40
CA ASN A 91 20.45 -13.38 -12.57
C ASN A 91 20.22 -14.53 -11.57
N SER A 92 21.26 -14.96 -10.84
CA SER A 92 21.14 -15.93 -9.75
C SER A 92 20.39 -15.37 -8.54
N ILE A 93 20.27 -14.04 -8.40
CA ILE A 93 19.53 -13.39 -7.32
C ILE A 93 18.06 -13.32 -7.73
N GLN A 94 17.26 -14.22 -7.17
CA GLN A 94 15.84 -14.37 -7.50
C GLN A 94 14.96 -13.40 -6.69
N ALA A 95 13.70 -13.26 -7.09
CA ALA A 95 12.72 -12.52 -6.29
C ALA A 95 12.54 -13.14 -4.89
N GLY A 96 12.34 -12.28 -3.89
CA GLY A 96 12.34 -12.63 -2.47
C GLY A 96 13.73 -12.77 -1.86
N ALA A 97 14.81 -12.71 -2.65
CA ALA A 97 16.17 -12.71 -2.14
C ALA A 97 16.60 -11.29 -1.75
N VAL A 98 17.39 -11.20 -0.68
CA VAL A 98 18.06 -9.96 -0.28
C VAL A 98 19.47 -9.94 -0.86
N THR A 99 19.84 -8.80 -1.44
CA THR A 99 21.20 -8.52 -1.89
C THR A 99 21.65 -7.14 -1.41
N THR A 100 22.92 -6.80 -1.58
CA THR A 100 23.47 -5.52 -1.13
C THR A 100 23.87 -4.69 -2.33
N LEU A 101 23.36 -3.46 -2.41
CA LEU A 101 23.82 -2.44 -3.34
C LEU A 101 25.07 -1.75 -2.78
N ASP A 102 26.00 -1.40 -3.66
CA ASP A 102 27.20 -0.66 -3.27
C ASP A 102 26.84 0.72 -2.71
N SER A 103 25.89 1.40 -3.38
CA SER A 103 25.40 2.70 -2.93
C SER A 103 23.96 2.99 -3.37
N PHE A 104 23.30 3.80 -2.55
CA PHE A 104 22.01 4.42 -2.83
C PHE A 104 22.15 5.93 -2.63
N HIS A 105 21.80 6.72 -3.63
CA HIS A 105 22.00 8.17 -3.61
C HIS A 105 20.66 8.90 -3.62
N LEU A 106 20.41 9.67 -2.56
CA LEU A 106 19.29 10.60 -2.44
C LEU A 106 19.85 12.02 -2.56
N SER A 107 19.55 12.71 -3.67
CA SER A 107 20.20 13.97 -4.00
C SER A 107 21.74 13.82 -4.00
N ASP A 108 22.45 14.55 -3.15
CA ASP A 108 23.90 14.49 -2.98
C ASP A 108 24.33 13.57 -1.82
N ILE A 109 23.37 13.01 -1.08
CA ILE A 109 23.63 12.14 0.07
C ILE A 109 23.74 10.69 -0.37
N THR A 110 24.85 10.06 0.02
CA THR A 110 25.16 8.66 -0.33
C THR A 110 24.99 7.75 0.88
N PHE A 111 24.21 6.69 0.71
CA PHE A 111 24.06 5.58 1.65
C PHE A 111 24.85 4.39 1.07
N PRO A 112 25.95 3.97 1.72
CA PRO A 112 26.74 2.84 1.24
C PRO A 112 26.14 1.50 1.71
N SER A 113 26.46 0.42 1.00
CA SER A 113 26.20 -0.96 1.43
C SER A 113 24.75 -1.18 1.87
N VAL A 114 23.80 -0.98 0.95
CA VAL A 114 22.37 -0.98 1.25
C VAL A 114 21.74 -2.33 0.93
N PRO A 115 21.21 -3.07 1.94
CA PRO A 115 20.42 -4.27 1.67
C PRO A 115 19.12 -3.91 0.95
N VAL A 116 18.83 -4.63 -0.12
CA VAL A 116 17.58 -4.52 -0.87
C VAL A 116 17.02 -5.91 -1.14
N GLU A 117 15.70 -6.05 -1.01
CA GLU A 117 14.99 -7.25 -1.46
C GLU A 117 14.62 -7.12 -2.94
N ILE A 118 14.90 -8.15 -3.73
CA ILE A 118 14.46 -8.20 -5.12
C ILE A 118 12.98 -8.56 -5.14
N VAL A 119 12.16 -7.69 -5.71
CA VAL A 119 10.73 -7.95 -5.89
C VAL A 119 10.42 -8.23 -7.35
N ASN A 120 9.50 -9.18 -7.56
CA ASN A 120 8.89 -9.36 -8.87
C ASN A 120 7.55 -8.66 -8.88
N TYR A 121 7.40 -7.69 -9.78
CA TYR A 121 6.09 -7.14 -10.11
C TYR A 121 5.45 -8.03 -11.16
N ASP A 122 5.13 -9.27 -10.78
CA ASP A 122 4.41 -10.19 -11.64
C ASP A 122 3.02 -9.64 -12.00
N GLY A 123 2.62 -9.82 -13.25
CA GLY A 123 1.32 -9.37 -13.75
C GLY A 123 1.13 -7.85 -13.65
N TYR A 124 0.09 -7.46 -12.92
CA TYR A 124 -0.44 -6.10 -12.84
C TYR A 124 -0.33 -5.56 -11.42
N ALA A 125 0.88 -5.18 -11.04
CA ALA A 125 1.18 -4.68 -9.69
C ALA A 125 1.23 -3.15 -9.68
N ALA A 126 0.50 -2.53 -8.77
CA ALA A 126 0.44 -1.07 -8.62
C ALA A 126 1.82 -0.38 -8.55
N PRO A 127 2.83 -0.91 -7.81
CA PRO A 127 4.16 -0.30 -7.78
C PRO A 127 4.77 -0.10 -9.17
N LYS A 128 4.52 -1.00 -10.14
CA LYS A 128 5.02 -0.88 -11.52
C LYS A 128 4.53 0.40 -12.22
N CYS A 129 3.34 0.88 -11.87
CA CYS A 129 2.75 2.07 -12.46
C CYS A 129 3.06 3.36 -11.68
N ILE A 130 3.43 3.24 -10.40
CA ILE A 130 3.68 4.37 -9.51
C ILE A 130 5.16 4.74 -9.51
N ALA A 131 6.01 3.74 -9.25
CA ALA A 131 7.45 3.85 -9.16
C ALA A 131 8.08 2.48 -9.45
N GLU A 132 8.42 2.25 -10.72
CA GLU A 132 8.85 0.93 -11.22
C GLU A 132 10.17 0.43 -10.62
N ALA A 133 10.96 1.33 -10.02
CA ALA A 133 12.28 0.99 -9.56
C ALA A 133 12.24 0.14 -8.29
N GLY A 134 11.29 0.44 -7.39
CA GLY A 134 11.22 -0.19 -6.08
C GLY A 134 10.62 0.70 -4.98
N VAL A 135 10.92 0.32 -3.75
CA VAL A 135 10.52 1.04 -2.51
C VAL A 135 11.76 1.38 -1.70
N ILE A 136 11.86 2.61 -1.19
CA ILE A 136 12.82 3.01 -0.16
C ILE A 136 12.20 2.74 1.20
N GLY A 137 12.80 1.83 1.96
CA GLY A 137 12.28 1.37 3.24
C GLY A 137 12.93 2.01 4.46
N ALA A 138 12.44 1.60 5.63
CA ALA A 138 12.91 1.97 6.96
C ALA A 138 14.42 1.73 7.14
N ASN A 139 15.00 0.76 6.41
CA ASN A 139 16.42 0.50 6.49
C ASN A 139 17.31 1.65 6.02
N ILE A 140 16.83 2.51 5.11
CA ILE A 140 17.49 3.77 4.74
C ILE A 140 16.91 4.92 5.58
N ILE A 141 15.59 5.00 5.65
CA ILE A 141 14.86 6.15 6.22
C ILE A 141 15.25 6.45 7.67
N ARG A 142 15.45 5.42 8.50
CA ARG A 142 15.74 5.58 9.94
C ARG A 142 17.05 6.31 10.27
N HIS A 143 17.93 6.50 9.29
CA HIS A 143 19.24 7.12 9.48
C HIS A 143 19.22 8.64 9.38
N CYS A 144 18.06 9.25 9.09
CA CYS A 144 17.90 10.69 8.95
C CYS A 144 16.69 11.18 9.73
N ASN A 145 16.65 12.48 10.02
CA ASN A 145 15.39 13.17 10.34
C ASN A 145 14.79 13.71 9.05
N TRP A 146 13.46 13.74 8.96
CA TRP A 146 12.74 14.12 7.73
C TRP A 146 11.68 15.16 8.04
N TYR A 147 11.52 16.15 7.16
CA TYR A 147 10.37 17.03 7.09
C TYR A 147 9.74 16.89 5.71
N ILE A 148 8.45 16.59 5.68
CA ILE A 148 7.66 16.38 4.49
C ILE A 148 6.74 17.58 4.34
N ASP A 149 7.03 18.40 3.35
CA ASP A 149 6.20 19.51 2.92
C ASP A 149 5.31 19.02 1.77
N PHE A 150 4.06 18.70 2.07
CA PHE A 150 3.10 18.26 1.06
C PHE A 150 2.54 19.42 0.23
N ASP A 151 2.64 20.66 0.72
CA ASP A 151 2.18 21.85 -0.02
C ASP A 151 3.16 22.17 -1.15
N GLN A 152 4.47 22.07 -0.88
CA GLN A 152 5.52 22.32 -1.88
C GLN A 152 6.04 21.04 -2.55
N GLN A 153 5.61 19.86 -2.09
CA GLN A 153 6.13 18.56 -2.50
C GLN A 153 7.65 18.43 -2.35
N LEU A 154 8.15 18.80 -1.17
CA LEU A 154 9.57 18.73 -0.81
C LEU A 154 9.80 17.80 0.38
N LEU A 155 10.84 16.97 0.30
CA LEU A 155 11.43 16.27 1.42
C LEU A 155 12.70 17.00 1.85
N ILE A 156 12.68 17.60 3.03
CA ILE A 156 13.87 18.15 3.66
C ILE A 156 14.37 17.10 4.64
N PHE A 157 15.64 16.74 4.59
CA PHE A 157 16.18 15.71 5.46
C PHE A 157 17.60 16.05 5.92
N SER A 158 17.98 15.50 7.07
CA SER A 158 19.26 15.79 7.70
C SER A 158 19.79 14.60 8.48
N ASP A 159 21.04 14.69 8.88
CA ASP A 159 21.58 13.76 9.87
C ASP A 159 20.76 13.79 11.18
N LEU A 160 20.92 12.74 12.00
CA LEU A 160 20.14 12.58 13.23
C LEU A 160 20.43 13.63 14.30
N ALA A 161 21.57 14.32 14.27
CA ALA A 161 21.90 15.36 15.26
C ALA A 161 21.15 16.67 14.97
N GLN A 162 20.85 16.93 13.68
CA GLN A 162 20.04 18.07 13.26
C GLN A 162 18.55 17.68 13.29
N ILE A 163 17.83 18.16 14.31
CA ILE A 163 16.38 18.00 14.38
C ILE A 163 15.71 18.94 13.38
N LEU A 164 14.72 18.43 12.66
CA LEU A 164 13.90 19.24 11.75
C LEU A 164 12.59 19.56 12.46
N PRO A 165 12.40 20.78 12.99
CA PRO A 165 11.14 21.15 13.61
C PRO A 165 10.07 21.32 12.53
N ALA A 166 8.87 20.81 12.78
CA ALA A 166 7.70 21.18 11.99
C ALA A 166 7.19 22.55 12.49
N PRO A 167 7.22 23.62 11.66
CA PRO A 167 6.77 24.95 12.08
C PRO A 167 5.29 24.91 12.48
N SER A 168 4.92 25.53 13.61
CA SER A 168 3.54 25.56 14.10
C SER A 168 2.91 24.18 14.34
N ALA A 169 3.74 23.19 14.72
CA ALA A 169 3.25 21.85 15.05
C ALA A 169 2.16 21.92 16.14
N VAL A 170 1.00 21.34 15.85
CA VAL A 170 -0.15 21.28 16.76
C VAL A 170 -0.26 19.93 17.46
N HIS A 171 0.40 18.90 16.91
CA HIS A 171 0.48 17.58 17.51
C HIS A 171 1.91 17.05 17.50
N THR A 172 2.31 16.39 18.58
CA THR A 172 3.56 15.63 18.68
C THR A 172 3.22 14.21 19.07
N LEU A 173 3.53 13.26 18.20
CA LEU A 173 3.19 11.85 18.33
C LEU A 173 4.46 11.05 18.64
N PRO A 174 4.63 10.52 19.87
CA PRO A 174 5.77 9.68 20.18
C PRO A 174 5.62 8.32 19.50
N PHE A 175 6.70 7.82 18.91
CA PHE A 175 6.76 6.47 18.34
C PHE A 175 7.89 5.66 18.97
N LYS A 176 7.87 4.34 18.75
CA LYS A 176 8.99 3.45 19.05
C LYS A 176 9.45 2.79 17.75
N PRO A 177 10.73 2.90 17.35
CA PRO A 177 11.22 2.13 16.21
C PRO A 177 11.02 0.62 16.44
N THR A 178 10.53 -0.11 15.44
CA THR A 178 10.57 -1.58 15.44
C THR A 178 12.02 -2.06 15.32
N PRO A 179 12.31 -3.36 15.52
CA PRO A 179 13.64 -3.91 15.24
C PRO A 179 14.14 -3.64 13.80
N TYR A 180 13.23 -3.42 12.85
CA TYR A 180 13.56 -3.09 11.46
C TYR A 180 13.69 -1.56 11.23
N GLY A 181 13.40 -0.75 12.23
CA GLY A 181 13.49 0.71 12.17
C GLY A 181 12.21 1.41 11.71
N GLN A 182 11.08 0.73 11.60
CA GLN A 182 9.81 1.36 11.24
C GLN A 182 9.23 2.13 12.45
N PRO A 183 8.60 3.29 12.28
CA PRO A 183 8.00 4.04 13.38
C PRO A 183 6.67 3.42 13.86
N GLU A 184 6.67 2.77 15.03
CA GLU A 184 5.46 2.19 15.64
C GLU A 184 4.78 3.16 16.61
N LEU A 185 3.53 3.50 16.33
CA LEU A 185 2.64 4.33 17.14
C LEU A 185 1.66 3.48 17.93
N ARG A 186 1.20 4.00 19.08
CA ARG A 186 0.03 3.47 19.79
C ARG A 186 -1.21 4.19 19.30
N ILE A 187 -2.24 3.41 18.96
CA ILE A 187 -3.53 3.91 18.49
C ILE A 187 -4.67 3.37 19.34
N ALA A 188 -5.80 4.06 19.36
CA ALA A 188 -7.04 3.55 19.91
C ALA A 188 -8.24 3.94 19.03
N THR A 189 -9.16 2.99 18.82
CA THR A 189 -10.41 3.23 18.08
C THR A 189 -11.57 2.58 18.83
N ALA A 190 -12.80 3.07 18.61
CA ALA A 190 -13.99 2.44 19.19
C ALA A 190 -14.20 1.01 18.66
N ALA A 191 -13.93 0.78 17.37
CA ALA A 191 -14.15 -0.51 16.70
C ALA A 191 -13.17 -1.60 17.15
N MET A 192 -11.89 -1.25 17.38
CA MET A 192 -10.81 -2.24 17.62
C MET A 192 -10.14 -2.11 18.99
N GLY A 193 -10.51 -1.11 19.80
CA GLY A 193 -9.81 -0.81 21.05
C GLY A 193 -8.38 -0.30 20.81
N LYS A 194 -7.46 -0.64 21.73
CA LYS A 194 -6.05 -0.21 21.67
C LYS A 194 -5.24 -1.15 20.78
N ALA A 195 -4.43 -0.58 19.89
CA ALA A 195 -3.53 -1.32 19.02
C ALA A 195 -2.20 -0.57 18.82
N LYS A 196 -1.25 -1.24 18.17
CA LYS A 196 -0.04 -0.64 17.64
C LYS A 196 -0.15 -0.57 16.13
N ALA A 197 0.34 0.48 15.50
CA ALA A 197 0.35 0.62 14.05
C ALA A 197 1.64 1.31 13.58
N ILE A 198 2.13 0.93 12.40
CA ILE A 198 3.27 1.58 11.78
C ILE A 198 2.83 2.84 11.06
N ALA A 199 3.50 3.96 11.31
CA ALA A 199 3.37 5.14 10.47
C ALA A 199 4.01 4.86 9.11
N SER A 200 3.18 4.47 8.14
CA SER A 200 3.57 4.03 6.80
C SER A 200 3.35 5.18 5.83
N ILE A 201 4.27 6.15 5.86
CA ILE A 201 4.15 7.44 5.14
C ILE A 201 4.41 7.28 3.63
N GLY A 202 4.62 6.04 3.15
CA GLY A 202 4.66 5.69 1.73
C GLY A 202 3.50 4.85 1.23
N GLN A 203 2.42 4.73 2.00
CA GLN A 203 1.24 3.97 1.59
C GLN A 203 0.10 4.94 1.27
N SER A 204 -0.60 4.77 0.15
CA SER A 204 -1.73 5.65 -0.23
C SER A 204 -2.95 5.55 0.69
N GLY A 205 -3.23 4.37 1.22
CA GLY A 205 -4.46 4.05 1.93
C GLY A 205 -4.66 4.74 3.29
N PRO A 206 -5.83 4.51 3.91
CA PRO A 206 -6.15 5.06 5.23
C PRO A 206 -5.53 4.21 6.35
N VAL A 207 -6.12 4.22 7.55
CA VAL A 207 -5.70 3.32 8.62
C VAL A 207 -6.13 1.90 8.29
N ARG A 208 -5.14 1.01 8.24
CA ARG A 208 -5.27 -0.41 7.93
C ARG A 208 -4.97 -1.21 9.18
N ILE A 209 -5.92 -2.05 9.60
CA ILE A 209 -5.76 -2.88 10.80
C ILE A 209 -5.88 -4.35 10.43
N SER A 210 -4.92 -5.13 10.91
CA SER A 210 -4.99 -6.58 10.98
C SER A 210 -6.12 -7.00 11.89
N SER A 211 -7.00 -7.89 11.44
CA SER A 211 -7.75 -8.69 12.37
C SER A 211 -7.65 -10.16 12.00
N LYS A 212 -7.26 -10.98 12.98
CA LYS A 212 -7.25 -12.44 12.84
C LYS A 212 -8.67 -13.00 12.72
N GLN A 213 -9.66 -12.21 13.12
CA GLN A 213 -11.09 -12.41 12.88
C GLN A 213 -11.66 -11.04 12.52
N LEU A 214 -12.35 -10.94 11.39
CA LEU A 214 -13.00 -9.68 11.02
C LEU A 214 -14.13 -9.35 12.00
N PRO A 215 -14.26 -8.10 12.45
CA PRO A 215 -15.38 -7.70 13.28
C PRO A 215 -16.72 -7.94 12.55
N ASP A 216 -17.77 -8.28 13.30
CA ASP A 216 -19.12 -8.49 12.75
C ASP A 216 -19.84 -7.17 12.41
N ALA A 217 -19.40 -6.05 13.00
CA ALA A 217 -19.96 -4.72 12.79
C ALA A 217 -19.15 -3.93 11.76
N GLY A 218 -19.80 -3.03 11.03
CA GLY A 218 -19.20 -2.18 9.99
C GLY A 218 -19.68 -2.53 8.57
N THR A 219 -19.18 -1.81 7.57
CA THR A 219 -19.52 -2.06 6.17
C THR A 219 -18.59 -3.13 5.60
N MET A 220 -19.14 -4.30 5.27
CA MET A 220 -18.37 -5.41 4.72
C MET A 220 -18.06 -5.22 3.23
N ILE A 221 -16.79 -5.40 2.88
CA ILE A 221 -16.26 -5.49 1.52
C ILE A 221 -15.90 -6.97 1.30
N TYR A 222 -16.47 -7.56 0.24
CA TYR A 222 -16.67 -9.02 0.08
C TYR A 222 -15.45 -9.92 0.27
N ASP A 223 -15.74 -11.18 0.64
CA ASP A 223 -14.87 -12.19 1.27
C ASP A 223 -13.67 -12.72 0.46
N ARG A 224 -13.59 -12.44 -0.84
CA ARG A 224 -12.53 -12.96 -1.73
C ARG A 224 -12.31 -12.01 -2.93
N ALA A 225 -12.06 -10.73 -2.65
CA ALA A 225 -11.96 -9.69 -3.67
C ALA A 225 -10.64 -8.90 -3.64
N VAL A 226 -10.35 -8.16 -4.71
CA VAL A 226 -9.30 -7.13 -4.72
C VAL A 226 -9.86 -5.93 -3.95
N VAL A 227 -9.48 -5.85 -2.68
CA VAL A 227 -10.12 -4.97 -1.69
C VAL A 227 -9.78 -3.49 -1.88
N ASP A 228 -8.76 -3.20 -2.69
CA ASP A 228 -8.45 -1.85 -3.18
C ASP A 228 -7.74 -1.97 -4.53
N ARG A 229 -7.82 -0.92 -5.37
CA ARG A 229 -7.21 -0.93 -6.72
C ARG A 229 -5.69 -1.18 -6.73
N PHE A 230 -5.03 -1.06 -5.57
CA PHE A 230 -3.60 -1.30 -5.39
C PHE A 230 -3.27 -2.72 -4.91
N ALA A 231 -4.26 -3.50 -4.49
CA ALA A 231 -4.04 -4.84 -3.96
C ALA A 231 -3.77 -5.84 -5.08
N SER A 232 -2.68 -6.59 -4.93
CA SER A 232 -2.36 -7.77 -5.73
C SER A 232 -3.06 -9.03 -5.21
N ASP A 233 -3.49 -9.00 -3.96
CA ASP A 233 -4.08 -10.15 -3.27
C ASP A 233 -5.58 -10.00 -3.11
N ILE A 234 -6.22 -11.17 -3.12
CA ILE A 234 -7.60 -11.35 -2.71
C ILE A 234 -7.66 -11.38 -1.18
N ASP A 235 -8.49 -10.52 -0.60
CA ASP A 235 -8.72 -10.47 0.86
C ASP A 235 -10.17 -10.05 1.15
N THR A 236 -10.56 -10.11 2.41
CA THR A 236 -11.82 -9.59 2.95
C THR A 236 -11.51 -8.37 3.79
N ALA A 237 -12.34 -7.33 3.70
CA ALA A 237 -12.22 -6.21 4.63
C ALA A 237 -13.55 -5.71 5.15
N VAL A 238 -13.48 -5.11 6.33
CA VAL A 238 -14.56 -4.34 6.93
C VAL A 238 -14.10 -2.90 7.01
N VAL A 239 -14.94 -1.99 6.52
CA VAL A 239 -14.69 -0.55 6.56
C VAL A 239 -15.61 0.09 7.58
N PHE A 240 -15.02 0.91 8.44
CA PHE A 240 -15.73 1.81 9.33
C PHE A 240 -15.47 3.25 8.88
N GLU A 241 -16.47 3.88 8.30
CA GLU A 241 -16.42 5.29 7.93
C GLU A 241 -16.55 6.18 9.17
N ASN A 242 -16.03 7.40 9.11
CA ASN A 242 -16.12 8.41 10.16
C ASN A 242 -15.79 7.87 11.58
N THR A 243 -14.71 7.09 11.66
CA THR A 243 -14.25 6.47 12.90
C THR A 243 -13.23 7.36 13.59
N GLY A 244 -13.43 7.56 14.89
CA GLY A 244 -12.46 8.23 15.75
C GLY A 244 -11.23 7.37 16.00
N ILE A 245 -10.06 7.91 15.67
CA ILE A 245 -8.75 7.29 15.86
C ILE A 245 -7.92 8.21 16.74
N GLN A 246 -7.62 7.76 17.95
CA GLN A 246 -6.76 8.46 18.88
C GLN A 246 -5.32 7.97 18.73
N MET A 247 -4.38 8.91 18.60
CA MET A 247 -2.94 8.62 18.51
C MET A 247 -2.19 9.69 19.28
N GLY A 248 -1.63 9.35 20.44
CA GLY A 248 -1.04 10.37 21.32
C GLY A 248 -2.05 11.49 21.64
N GLY A 249 -1.69 12.73 21.28
CA GLY A 249 -2.56 13.90 21.42
C GLY A 249 -3.46 14.21 20.21
N LEU A 250 -3.37 13.44 19.12
CA LEU A 250 -4.21 13.61 17.92
C LEU A 250 -5.49 12.77 18.05
N ASN A 251 -6.63 13.41 17.77
CA ASN A 251 -7.91 12.74 17.54
C ASN A 251 -8.30 12.95 16.08
N PHE A 252 -8.12 11.92 15.27
CA PHE A 252 -8.47 11.94 13.85
C PHE A 252 -9.84 11.31 13.64
N GLN A 253 -10.63 11.85 12.72
CA GLN A 253 -11.86 11.24 12.23
C GLN A 253 -11.66 10.85 10.78
N GLY A 254 -11.86 9.58 10.47
CA GLY A 254 -11.75 9.12 9.08
C GLY A 254 -12.02 7.64 8.95
N THR A 255 -11.64 7.10 7.80
CA THR A 255 -12.00 5.73 7.47
C THR A 255 -11.01 4.74 8.04
N LEU A 256 -11.50 3.71 8.72
CA LEU A 256 -10.74 2.58 9.22
C LEU A 256 -11.03 1.35 8.37
N LYS A 257 -10.00 0.77 7.76
CA LYS A 257 -10.09 -0.49 7.00
C LYS A 257 -9.49 -1.63 7.82
N VAL A 258 -10.29 -2.60 8.20
CA VAL A 258 -9.88 -3.81 8.92
C VAL A 258 -9.85 -4.96 7.94
N GLN A 259 -8.74 -5.70 7.83
CA GLN A 259 -8.58 -6.80 6.89
C GLN A 259 -7.70 -7.92 7.48
N SER A 260 -7.75 -9.11 6.88
CA SER A 260 -7.03 -10.26 7.42
C SER A 260 -5.51 -10.21 7.13
N GLY A 261 -4.68 -10.83 7.98
CA GLY A 261 -3.29 -11.18 7.65
C GLY A 261 -2.24 -10.07 7.51
N ARG A 262 -2.58 -8.78 7.58
CA ARG A 262 -1.64 -7.67 7.31
C ARG A 262 -1.13 -6.96 8.57
N GLN A 263 0.01 -6.28 8.53
CA GLN A 263 0.46 -5.44 9.67
C GLN A 263 -0.48 -4.21 9.81
N ASN A 264 -0.68 -3.75 11.04
CA ASN A 264 -1.38 -2.49 11.29
C ASN A 264 -0.54 -1.31 10.76
N GLN A 265 -1.15 -0.49 9.91
CA GLN A 265 -0.48 0.63 9.25
C GLN A 265 -1.40 1.86 9.23
N ILE A 266 -0.80 3.04 9.27
CA ILE A 266 -1.46 4.31 9.01
C ILE A 266 -0.81 4.86 7.74
N GLY A 267 -1.60 5.10 6.70
CA GLY A 267 -1.13 5.63 5.43
C GLY A 267 -1.45 7.10 5.17
N ASN A 268 -1.16 7.54 3.96
CA ASN A 268 -1.15 8.94 3.53
C ASN A 268 -2.52 9.57 3.40
N ALA A 269 -3.62 8.80 3.34
CA ALA A 269 -4.95 9.39 3.47
C ALA A 269 -5.14 10.12 4.82
N LEU A 270 -4.31 9.81 5.84
CA LEU A 270 -4.18 10.59 7.07
C LEU A 270 -2.97 11.54 7.02
N TRP A 271 -1.77 11.02 6.71
CA TRP A 271 -0.53 11.83 6.84
C TRP A 271 -0.52 13.06 5.95
N ALA A 272 -1.06 12.96 4.73
CA ALA A 272 -1.09 14.07 3.78
C ALA A 272 -2.03 15.21 4.20
N GLN A 273 -2.78 15.08 5.31
CA GLN A 273 -3.53 16.20 5.89
C GLN A 273 -2.65 17.22 6.62
N TYR A 274 -1.38 16.87 6.88
CA TYR A 274 -0.42 17.66 7.61
C TYR A 274 0.88 17.79 6.82
N ASN A 275 1.60 18.89 7.02
CA ASN A 275 3.05 18.85 6.82
C ASN A 275 3.64 18.22 8.08
N LEU A 276 4.62 17.33 7.96
CA LEU A 276 5.08 16.54 9.10
C LEU A 276 6.59 16.45 9.20
N ALA A 277 7.11 16.48 10.43
CA ALA A 277 8.48 16.12 10.73
C ALA A 277 8.54 14.74 11.40
N LEU A 278 9.26 13.80 10.80
CA LEU A 278 9.60 12.49 11.34
C LEU A 278 11.02 12.55 11.91
N ASN A 279 11.14 12.74 13.23
CA ASN A 279 12.41 12.86 13.93
C ASN A 279 12.77 11.53 14.60
N PHE A 280 13.70 10.78 13.99
CA PHE A 280 14.15 9.49 14.51
C PHE A 280 14.99 9.61 15.78
N LYS A 281 15.77 10.68 15.92
CA LYS A 281 16.59 10.89 17.11
C LYS A 281 15.75 11.07 18.38
N GLU A 282 14.66 11.83 18.26
CA GLU A 282 13.73 12.09 19.36
C GLU A 282 12.56 11.10 19.41
N ALA A 283 12.46 10.21 18.41
CA ALA A 283 11.38 9.25 18.24
C ALA A 283 9.98 9.89 18.31
N ASN A 284 9.79 10.98 17.56
CA ASN A 284 8.51 11.66 17.45
C ASN A 284 8.15 12.06 16.00
N ILE A 285 6.84 12.20 15.77
CA ILE A 285 6.28 12.80 14.57
C ILE A 285 5.59 14.10 14.99
N GLN A 286 6.02 15.22 14.42
CA GLN A 286 5.38 16.51 14.63
C GLN A 286 4.47 16.82 13.43
N LEU A 287 3.24 17.25 13.68
CA LEU A 287 2.25 17.53 12.64
C LEU A 287 1.87 19.01 12.65
N SER A 288 2.01 19.65 11.50
CA SER A 288 1.64 21.04 11.26
C SER A 288 0.44 21.11 10.32
N PRO A 289 -0.54 21.99 10.59
CA PRO A 289 -1.66 22.20 9.67
C PRO A 289 -1.15 22.63 8.29
N ARG A 290 -1.82 22.16 7.24
CA ARG A 290 -1.61 22.61 5.86
C ARG A 290 -2.47 23.82 5.55
N ALA A 291 -2.06 24.62 4.57
CA ALA A 291 -2.90 25.70 4.04
C ALA A 291 -4.19 25.14 3.40
N GLU A 292 -4.05 24.05 2.64
CA GLU A 292 -5.16 23.31 2.06
C GLU A 292 -4.96 21.81 2.32
N ALA A 293 -5.71 21.27 3.27
CA ALA A 293 -5.70 19.83 3.51
C ALA A 293 -6.52 19.12 2.40
N PRO A 294 -5.98 18.05 1.78
CA PRO A 294 -6.72 17.29 0.80
C PRO A 294 -7.95 16.66 1.45
N THR A 295 -9.05 16.59 0.70
CA THR A 295 -10.20 15.78 1.11
C THR A 295 -9.73 14.32 1.19
N PRO A 296 -10.08 13.57 2.26
CA PRO A 296 -9.68 12.17 2.37
C PRO A 296 -10.07 11.38 1.11
N ASP A 297 -9.08 10.78 0.44
CA ASP A 297 -9.22 10.13 -0.88
C ASP A 297 -9.93 8.76 -0.81
N PHE A 298 -10.20 8.25 0.40
CA PHE A 298 -10.90 6.98 0.56
C PHE A 298 -12.39 7.19 0.82
N SER A 299 -13.17 7.12 -0.26
CA SER A 299 -14.62 6.93 -0.22
C SER A 299 -14.99 5.63 -0.92
N LEU A 300 -15.91 4.86 -0.33
CA LEU A 300 -16.49 3.72 -1.04
C LEU A 300 -17.18 4.20 -2.33
N PRO A 301 -17.11 3.43 -3.44
CA PRO A 301 -17.86 3.74 -4.65
C PRO A 301 -19.34 3.90 -4.33
N LYS A 302 -20.00 4.95 -4.85
CA LYS A 302 -21.42 5.20 -4.56
C LYS A 302 -22.34 4.05 -4.96
N LEU A 303 -22.06 3.40 -6.09
CA LEU A 303 -22.76 2.19 -6.52
C LEU A 303 -22.26 0.92 -5.82
N GLY A 304 -21.16 1.01 -5.07
CA GLY A 304 -20.56 -0.05 -4.26
C GLY A 304 -19.84 -1.13 -5.04
N TRP A 305 -19.33 -0.84 -6.24
CA TRP A 305 -18.57 -1.81 -7.03
C TRP A 305 -17.48 -1.14 -7.86
N MET A 306 -16.42 -1.88 -8.20
CA MET A 306 -15.40 -1.48 -9.18
C MET A 306 -14.94 -2.69 -9.99
N PRO A 307 -14.57 -2.50 -11.26
CA PRO A 307 -13.99 -3.58 -12.05
C PRO A 307 -12.56 -3.90 -11.59
N HIS A 308 -12.13 -5.14 -11.78
CA HIS A 308 -10.73 -5.56 -11.74
C HIS A 308 -10.19 -5.66 -13.16
N PHE A 309 -8.94 -5.23 -13.33
CA PHE A 309 -8.22 -5.39 -14.58
C PHE A 309 -7.70 -6.82 -14.73
N THR A 310 -7.95 -7.44 -15.87
CA THR A 310 -7.44 -8.77 -16.20
C THR A 310 -6.52 -8.70 -17.44
N PRO A 311 -5.63 -9.70 -17.66
CA PRO A 311 -4.70 -9.65 -18.78
C PRO A 311 -5.31 -9.61 -20.19
N LYS A 312 -6.56 -10.03 -20.31
CA LYS A 312 -7.31 -9.99 -21.57
C LYS A 312 -8.04 -8.67 -21.78
N SER A 313 -7.86 -7.71 -20.86
CA SER A 313 -8.66 -6.49 -20.74
C SER A 313 -10.16 -6.77 -20.59
N ASP A 314 -10.53 -7.98 -20.14
CA ASP A 314 -11.89 -8.30 -19.71
C ASP A 314 -12.12 -7.61 -18.37
N LEU A 315 -13.27 -6.97 -18.22
CA LEU A 315 -13.67 -6.43 -16.92
C LEU A 315 -14.43 -7.48 -16.14
N THR A 316 -13.90 -7.83 -14.98
CA THR A 316 -14.60 -8.61 -13.97
C THR A 316 -14.95 -7.73 -12.79
N VAL A 317 -16.02 -8.04 -12.06
CA VAL A 317 -16.27 -7.37 -10.78
C VAL A 317 -15.15 -7.73 -9.81
N GLY A 318 -14.34 -6.74 -9.47
CA GLY A 318 -13.12 -6.86 -8.67
C GLY A 318 -13.27 -6.45 -7.22
N PHE A 319 -14.25 -5.61 -6.97
CA PHE A 319 -14.60 -5.03 -5.69
C PHE A 319 -16.11 -4.92 -5.64
N ILE A 320 -16.71 -5.32 -4.52
CA ILE A 320 -18.14 -5.18 -4.27
C ILE A 320 -18.38 -4.96 -2.77
N VAL A 321 -19.22 -3.99 -2.45
CA VAL A 321 -19.70 -3.70 -1.10
C VAL A 321 -21.00 -4.45 -0.87
N VAL A 322 -21.07 -5.23 0.21
CA VAL A 322 -22.28 -5.98 0.56
C VAL A 322 -23.41 -5.01 0.91
N GLY A 323 -24.61 -5.24 0.38
CA GLY A 323 -25.77 -4.34 0.60
C GLY A 323 -25.77 -3.05 -0.23
N SER A 324 -24.76 -2.85 -1.08
CA SER A 324 -24.72 -1.69 -1.99
C SER A 324 -25.73 -1.80 -3.14
N PRO A 325 -26.02 -0.70 -3.88
CA PRO A 325 -26.86 -0.74 -5.08
C PRO A 325 -26.46 -1.82 -6.08
N ALA A 326 -25.16 -1.98 -6.34
CA ALA A 326 -24.68 -3.02 -7.24
C ALA A 326 -24.93 -4.44 -6.71
N TRP A 327 -24.69 -4.65 -5.42
CA TRP A 327 -24.95 -5.94 -4.79
C TRP A 327 -26.43 -6.28 -4.76
N GLU A 328 -27.30 -5.33 -4.42
CA GLU A 328 -28.76 -5.52 -4.45
C GLU A 328 -29.27 -5.81 -5.87
N ALA A 329 -28.67 -5.16 -6.89
CA ALA A 329 -29.01 -5.38 -8.29
C ALA A 329 -28.49 -6.72 -8.87
N GLY A 330 -27.78 -7.51 -8.07
CA GLY A 330 -27.34 -8.86 -8.45
C GLY A 330 -25.91 -8.95 -9.00
N LEU A 331 -25.12 -7.88 -8.97
CA LEU A 331 -23.68 -7.96 -9.26
C LEU A 331 -22.98 -8.72 -8.13
N ARG A 332 -22.08 -9.61 -8.50
CA ARG A 332 -21.27 -10.44 -7.60
C ARG A 332 -19.83 -10.43 -8.07
N MET A 333 -18.92 -10.68 -7.14
CA MET A 333 -17.50 -10.84 -7.44
C MET A 333 -17.26 -11.83 -8.56
N GLY A 334 -16.30 -11.51 -9.45
CA GLY A 334 -15.92 -12.36 -10.57
C GLY A 334 -16.92 -12.35 -11.74
N ASP A 335 -18.07 -11.68 -11.63
CA ASP A 335 -18.97 -11.50 -12.76
C ASP A 335 -18.21 -10.83 -13.92
N VAL A 336 -18.26 -11.46 -15.09
CA VAL A 336 -17.68 -10.90 -16.31
C VAL A 336 -18.65 -9.88 -16.89
N ILE A 337 -18.13 -8.68 -17.17
CA ILE A 337 -18.89 -7.56 -17.72
C ILE A 337 -18.51 -7.35 -19.19
N ASN A 338 -19.51 -7.46 -20.07
CA ASN A 338 -19.34 -7.31 -21.51
C ASN A 338 -19.56 -5.88 -21.98
N GLN A 339 -20.35 -5.09 -21.24
CA GLN A 339 -20.62 -3.70 -21.59
C GLN A 339 -21.08 -2.94 -20.35
N ILE A 340 -20.72 -1.66 -20.30
CA ILE A 340 -21.28 -0.72 -19.34
C ILE A 340 -21.67 0.54 -20.08
N ASP A 341 -22.88 1.00 -19.78
CA ASP A 341 -23.57 2.04 -20.52
C ASP A 341 -23.48 1.75 -22.03
N ARG A 342 -22.68 2.54 -22.76
CA ARG A 342 -22.49 2.41 -24.21
C ARG A 342 -21.11 1.89 -24.62
N ARG A 343 -20.28 1.47 -23.66
CA ARG A 343 -18.91 1.02 -23.89
C ARG A 343 -18.78 -0.49 -23.71
N ALA A 344 -18.35 -1.18 -24.76
CA ALA A 344 -18.09 -2.61 -24.73
C ALA A 344 -16.76 -2.95 -24.04
N SER A 345 -16.67 -4.18 -23.57
CA SER A 345 -15.51 -4.88 -23.03
C SER A 345 -15.32 -6.17 -23.84
N PRO A 346 -14.08 -6.58 -24.18
CA PRO A 346 -12.80 -6.02 -23.74
C PRO A 346 -12.41 -4.71 -24.44
N GLY A 347 -11.34 -4.05 -23.97
CA GLY A 347 -10.80 -2.81 -24.57
C GLY A 347 -11.13 -1.52 -23.81
N TRP A 348 -11.53 -1.65 -22.55
CA TRP A 348 -11.82 -0.49 -21.72
C TRP A 348 -10.56 0.24 -21.24
N TYR A 349 -9.51 -0.52 -20.95
CA TYR A 349 -8.20 -0.01 -20.58
C TYR A 349 -7.15 -0.62 -21.50
N ASN A 350 -6.22 0.22 -21.97
CA ASN A 350 -5.13 -0.20 -22.85
C ASN A 350 -4.07 -1.00 -22.10
N ASP A 351 -3.87 -0.66 -20.82
CA ASP A 351 -2.96 -1.34 -19.91
C ASP A 351 -3.44 -1.16 -18.45
N TYR A 352 -2.74 -1.81 -17.52
CA TYR A 352 -3.07 -1.75 -16.10
C TYR A 352 -2.80 -0.38 -15.47
N CYS A 353 -1.83 0.39 -15.97
CA CYS A 353 -1.55 1.71 -15.41
C CYS A 353 -2.66 2.71 -15.77
N ALA A 354 -3.19 2.62 -16.98
CA ALA A 354 -4.38 3.34 -17.40
C ALA A 354 -5.62 2.93 -16.59
N TYR A 355 -5.77 1.64 -16.25
CA TYR A 355 -6.79 1.20 -15.30
C TYR A 355 -6.57 1.83 -13.92
N LEU A 356 -5.37 1.71 -13.36
CA LEU A 356 -5.05 2.13 -12.01
C LEU A 356 -5.33 3.62 -11.80
N SER A 357 -4.92 4.46 -12.76
CA SER A 357 -5.05 5.92 -12.66
C SER A 357 -6.47 6.45 -12.87
N SER A 358 -7.37 5.66 -13.46
CA SER A 358 -8.69 6.17 -13.88
C SER A 358 -9.88 5.44 -13.28
N VAL A 359 -9.72 4.23 -12.76
CA VAL A 359 -10.83 3.42 -12.24
C VAL A 359 -11.57 4.12 -11.09
N GLN A 360 -10.86 4.81 -10.19
CA GLN A 360 -11.51 5.50 -9.06
C GLN A 360 -12.40 6.65 -9.55
N ALA A 361 -11.90 7.48 -10.47
CA ALA A 361 -12.68 8.58 -11.02
C ALA A 361 -13.90 8.08 -11.81
N GLN A 362 -13.74 6.96 -12.53
CA GLN A 362 -14.80 6.39 -13.38
C GLN A 362 -15.87 5.62 -12.60
N PHE A 363 -15.54 4.99 -11.46
CA PHE A 363 -16.46 4.11 -10.73
C PHE A 363 -16.79 4.58 -9.31
N GLY A 364 -16.01 5.51 -8.76
CA GLY A 364 -16.21 6.03 -7.39
C GLY A 364 -17.42 6.95 -7.26
N ALA A 365 -17.52 7.94 -8.15
CA ALA A 365 -18.52 9.02 -8.08
C ALA A 365 -19.88 8.77 -8.78
N PRO A 366 -20.01 7.91 -9.82
CA PRO A 366 -21.30 7.72 -10.49
C PRO A 366 -22.40 7.27 -9.55
N GLU A 367 -23.60 7.80 -9.75
CA GLU A 367 -24.80 7.43 -8.98
C GLU A 367 -25.74 6.51 -9.75
N GLN A 368 -25.52 6.37 -11.06
CA GLN A 368 -26.27 5.50 -11.95
C GLN A 368 -25.34 4.88 -12.99
N MET A 369 -25.63 3.65 -13.38
CA MET A 369 -24.86 2.92 -14.38
C MET A 369 -25.66 1.74 -14.93
N GLN A 370 -25.54 1.44 -16.22
CA GLN A 370 -26.07 0.21 -16.80
C GLN A 370 -24.96 -0.79 -17.04
N VAL A 371 -25.14 -2.03 -16.59
CA VAL A 371 -24.11 -3.08 -16.71
C VAL A 371 -24.69 -4.31 -17.40
N PHE A 372 -24.01 -4.79 -18.44
CA PHE A 372 -24.32 -6.04 -19.13
C PHE A 372 -23.35 -7.13 -18.69
N LYS A 373 -23.84 -8.04 -17.84
CA LYS A 373 -23.12 -9.26 -17.48
C LYS A 373 -23.06 -10.22 -18.66
N ASN A 374 -21.98 -10.99 -18.73
CA ASN A 374 -21.86 -12.05 -19.71
C ASN A 374 -23.02 -13.05 -19.59
N GLY A 375 -23.62 -13.41 -20.72
CA GLY A 375 -24.81 -14.26 -20.79
C GLY A 375 -26.14 -13.58 -20.42
N SER A 376 -26.16 -12.32 -20.00
CA SER A 376 -27.41 -11.58 -19.76
C SER A 376 -27.97 -10.99 -21.05
N LYS A 377 -29.29 -11.14 -21.26
CA LYS A 377 -30.02 -10.51 -22.39
C LYS A 377 -30.50 -9.10 -22.08
N GLN A 378 -30.50 -8.69 -20.82
CA GLN A 378 -30.99 -7.40 -20.35
C GLN A 378 -29.91 -6.70 -19.50
N PRO A 379 -29.82 -5.36 -19.54
CA PRO A 379 -28.92 -4.63 -18.66
C PRO A 379 -29.38 -4.72 -17.21
N ILE A 380 -28.42 -4.71 -16.30
CA ILE A 380 -28.64 -4.45 -14.88
C ILE A 380 -28.49 -2.95 -14.67
N LEU A 381 -29.57 -2.30 -14.23
CA LEU A 381 -29.54 -0.89 -13.85
C LEU A 381 -29.09 -0.77 -12.40
N LEU A 382 -27.99 -0.07 -12.19
CA LEU A 382 -27.49 0.31 -10.88
C LEU A 382 -27.90 1.76 -10.63
N SER A 383 -28.48 2.04 -9.47
CA SER A 383 -28.79 3.41 -9.05
C SER A 383 -28.69 3.52 -7.54
N VAL A 384 -28.05 4.58 -7.06
CA VAL A 384 -28.23 5.00 -5.66
C VAL A 384 -29.72 5.27 -5.45
N LYS A 385 -30.31 4.70 -4.40
CA LYS A 385 -31.68 5.04 -4.01
C LYS A 385 -31.66 6.47 -3.47
N ALA A 386 -32.58 7.33 -3.91
CA ALA A 386 -32.78 8.61 -3.25
C ALA A 386 -33.03 8.34 -1.76
N GLN A 387 -32.27 8.99 -0.88
CA GLN A 387 -32.59 8.95 0.54
C GLN A 387 -33.99 9.56 0.71
N PRO A 388 -34.92 8.88 1.41
CA PRO A 388 -36.26 9.41 1.67
C PRO A 388 -36.23 10.69 2.50
#